data_AF-A0A436RRN0-F1
#
_entry.id   AF-A0A436RRN0-F1
#
_cell.length_a   1.000
_cell.length_b   1.000
_cell.length_c   1.000
_cell.angle_alpha   90.00
_cell.angle_beta   90.00
_cell.angle_gamma   90.00
#
_symmetry.space_group_name_H-M   'P 1'
#
loop_
_entity.id
_entity.type
_entity.pdbx_description
1 polymer ?
#
loop_
_entity_poly.entity_id
_entity_poly.type
_entity_poly.pdbx_seq_one_letter_code
_entity_poly.pdbx_strand_id
1 'polypeptide(L)'
;MAQQEARQRRPSIHDVASHAGVSAATVSKVLAGVTTVKPENAQRVLDAVERLAYRVDPLASDMRRAKRRIIGAIMPEFESEFFGQMVTELEGLAEQRGYTLVAASSRESEAREKEILGRMHDWRVAGVVLAPVRNEHGPAASFMKANGMTGVLIDRVLSDDAFDTVSADSAAASAEVARMLVGKGHKHILIIGLAEGAATVRARLEGFRTQALALDPSIRIGVITSEVSVEPLRSSLRDYFGRGERPTAVYS
;
A
#
# COMPACT_ATOMS: atom_id res chain seq x y z
N MET A 1 -35.14 -36.13 -2.66
CA MET A 1 -33.98 -35.31 -3.10
C MET A 1 -33.33 -34.67 -1.88
N ALA A 2 -32.71 -35.48 -1.02
CA ALA A 2 -32.15 -35.04 0.25
C ALA A 2 -30.65 -35.36 0.27
N GLN A 3 -29.83 -34.46 -0.29
CA GLN A 3 -28.41 -34.38 0.01
C GLN A 3 -28.04 -32.90 0.02
N GLN A 4 -28.16 -32.29 1.20
CA GLN A 4 -27.37 -31.13 1.58
C GLN A 4 -25.92 -31.61 1.65
N GLU A 5 -25.08 -31.18 0.71
CA GLU A 5 -23.64 -31.35 0.79
C GLU A 5 -23.16 -30.80 2.14
N ALA A 6 -22.70 -31.69 3.00
CA ALA A 6 -22.07 -31.31 4.25
C ALA A 6 -20.85 -30.43 3.91
N ARG A 7 -20.94 -29.13 4.20
CA ARG A 7 -19.79 -28.22 4.25
C ARG A 7 -18.69 -28.94 5.03
N GLN A 8 -17.62 -29.35 4.35
CA GLN A 8 -16.47 -29.97 4.99
C GLN A 8 -15.94 -29.01 6.05
N ARG A 9 -16.26 -29.29 7.31
CA ARG A 9 -15.82 -28.47 8.45
C ARG A 9 -14.32 -28.63 8.55
N ARG A 10 -13.57 -27.54 8.38
CA ARG A 10 -12.12 -27.52 8.63
C ARG A 10 -11.86 -28.11 10.02
N PRO A 11 -10.95 -29.09 10.14
CA PRO A 11 -10.60 -29.65 11.44
C PRO A 11 -10.13 -28.55 12.39
N SER A 12 -10.57 -28.64 13.63
CA SER A 12 -10.23 -27.72 14.71
C SER A 12 -9.10 -28.29 15.56
N ILE A 13 -8.52 -27.46 16.43
CA ILE A 13 -7.51 -27.91 17.39
C ILE A 13 -8.05 -29.01 18.34
N HIS A 14 -9.37 -29.06 18.56
CA HIS A 14 -10.02 -30.08 19.37
C HIS A 14 -10.10 -31.44 18.66
N ASP A 15 -10.23 -31.43 17.33
CA ASP A 15 -10.22 -32.64 16.52
C ASP A 15 -8.82 -33.25 16.51
N VAL A 16 -7.79 -32.41 16.39
CA VAL A 16 -6.37 -32.83 16.54
C VAL A 16 -6.11 -33.38 17.93
N ALA A 17 -6.56 -32.69 18.99
CA ALA A 17 -6.39 -33.13 20.37
C ALA A 17 -7.01 -34.50 20.62
N SER A 18 -8.23 -34.71 20.11
CA SER A 18 -8.95 -35.99 20.21
C SER A 18 -8.23 -37.09 19.46
N HIS A 19 -7.78 -36.85 18.23
CA HIS A 19 -7.06 -37.84 17.42
C HIS A 19 -5.68 -38.20 18.00
N ALA A 20 -4.97 -37.20 18.53
CA ALA A 20 -3.67 -37.40 19.17
C ALA A 20 -3.79 -37.94 20.61
N GLY A 21 -4.99 -37.98 21.20
CA GLY A 21 -5.23 -38.42 22.58
C GLY A 21 -4.55 -37.55 23.65
N VAL A 22 -4.48 -36.24 23.41
CA VAL A 22 -3.88 -35.25 24.32
C VAL A 22 -4.81 -34.05 24.51
N SER A 23 -4.48 -33.13 25.42
CA SER A 23 -5.24 -31.89 25.59
C SER A 23 -5.00 -30.90 24.44
N ALA A 24 -5.95 -30.02 24.15
CA ALA A 24 -5.77 -28.92 23.20
C ALA A 24 -4.62 -27.97 23.59
N ALA A 25 -4.32 -27.84 24.89
CA ALA A 25 -3.16 -27.10 25.38
C ALA A 25 -1.83 -27.79 25.02
N THR A 26 -1.80 -29.13 25.05
CA THR A 26 -0.64 -29.92 24.61
C THR A 26 -0.42 -29.75 23.11
N VAL A 27 -1.48 -29.86 22.30
CA VAL A 27 -1.41 -29.59 20.84
C VAL A 27 -0.85 -28.20 20.59
N SER A 28 -1.36 -27.18 21.30
CA SER A 28 -0.88 -25.81 21.15
C SER A 28 0.59 -25.63 21.51
N LYS A 29 1.11 -26.36 22.52
CA LYS A 29 2.53 -26.31 22.92
C LYS A 29 3.43 -26.97 21.87
N VAL A 30 3.01 -28.10 21.30
CA VAL A 30 3.75 -28.80 20.24
C VAL A 30 3.84 -27.93 18.99
N LEU A 31 2.71 -27.39 18.52
CA LEU A 31 2.67 -26.49 17.35
C LEU A 31 3.43 -25.18 17.57
N ALA A 32 3.60 -24.76 18.82
CA ALA A 32 4.40 -23.61 19.22
C ALA A 32 5.90 -23.91 19.41
N GLY A 33 6.33 -25.16 19.22
CA GLY A 33 7.73 -25.59 19.38
C GLY A 33 8.22 -25.65 20.83
N VAL A 34 7.34 -25.80 21.82
CA VAL A 34 7.72 -25.81 23.25
C VAL A 34 8.31 -27.17 23.63
N THR A 35 9.57 -27.19 24.09
CA THR A 35 10.35 -28.41 24.38
C THR A 35 9.95 -29.17 25.64
N THR A 36 9.06 -28.62 26.47
CA THR A 36 8.59 -29.28 27.71
C THR A 36 7.59 -30.42 27.45
N VAL A 37 7.15 -30.62 26.21
CA VAL A 37 6.22 -31.70 25.86
C VAL A 37 7.01 -32.99 25.63
N LYS A 38 6.54 -34.11 26.22
CA LYS A 38 7.16 -35.43 25.99
C LYS A 38 7.27 -35.73 24.49
N PRO A 39 8.41 -36.23 23.98
CA PRO A 39 8.61 -36.49 22.55
C PRO A 39 7.52 -37.36 21.93
N GLU A 40 7.07 -38.38 22.64
CA GLU A 40 5.97 -39.27 22.21
C GLU A 40 4.67 -38.52 21.96
N ASN A 41 4.31 -37.58 22.85
CA ASN A 41 3.11 -36.75 22.69
C ASN A 41 3.28 -35.73 21.58
N ALA A 42 4.50 -35.21 21.37
CA ALA A 42 4.79 -34.32 20.26
C ALA A 42 4.60 -35.03 18.91
N GLN A 43 5.14 -36.25 18.77
CA GLN A 43 4.99 -37.05 17.55
C GLN A 43 3.53 -37.38 17.25
N ARG A 44 2.77 -37.85 18.25
CA ARG A 44 1.33 -38.14 18.09
C ARG A 44 0.53 -36.93 17.62
N VAL A 45 0.91 -35.73 18.06
CA VAL A 45 0.28 -34.48 17.61
C VAL A 45 0.65 -34.17 16.16
N LEU A 46 1.93 -34.28 15.78
CA LEU A 46 2.38 -34.03 14.40
C LEU A 46 1.71 -34.99 13.40
N ASP A 47 1.64 -36.28 13.74
CA ASP A 47 0.95 -37.30 12.92
C ASP A 47 -0.54 -36.99 12.76
N ALA A 48 -1.21 -36.55 13.85
CA ALA A 48 -2.62 -36.17 13.82
C ALA A 48 -2.87 -34.93 12.95
N VAL A 49 -1.95 -33.96 12.99
CA VAL A 49 -2.03 -32.72 12.20
C VAL A 49 -1.90 -33.04 10.71
N GLU A 50 -0.95 -33.90 10.33
CA GLU A 50 -0.77 -34.35 8.95
C GLU A 50 -1.99 -35.14 8.44
N ARG A 51 -2.45 -36.14 9.22
CA ARG A 51 -3.61 -36.98 8.84
C ARG A 51 -4.90 -36.20 8.68
N LEU A 52 -5.13 -35.21 9.53
CA LEU A 52 -6.33 -34.37 9.46
C LEU A 52 -6.17 -33.21 8.48
N ALA A 53 -5.01 -33.04 7.84
CA ALA A 53 -4.68 -31.84 7.08
C ALA A 53 -4.98 -30.54 7.87
N TYR A 54 -4.77 -30.59 9.20
CA TYR A 54 -5.03 -29.47 10.07
C TYR A 54 -4.03 -28.36 9.77
N ARG A 55 -4.54 -27.17 9.48
CA ARG A 55 -3.73 -25.97 9.43
C ARG A 55 -4.14 -25.07 10.57
N VAL A 56 -3.15 -24.54 11.28
CA VAL A 56 -3.36 -23.48 12.25
C VAL A 56 -3.98 -22.31 11.50
N ASP A 57 -5.20 -21.94 11.87
CA ASP A 57 -5.80 -20.70 11.40
C ASP A 57 -5.00 -19.55 12.01
N PRO A 58 -4.29 -18.74 11.20
CA PRO A 58 -3.51 -17.62 11.72
C PRO A 58 -4.37 -16.67 12.55
N LEU A 59 -5.64 -16.46 12.16
CA LEU A 59 -6.58 -15.59 12.85
C LEU A 59 -7.00 -16.18 14.21
N ALA A 60 -7.14 -17.51 14.34
CA ALA A 60 -7.51 -18.17 15.60
C ALA A 60 -6.29 -18.44 16.52
N SER A 61 -5.09 -18.54 15.96
CA SER A 61 -3.83 -18.72 16.69
C SER A 61 -3.31 -17.39 17.27
N ASP A 62 -3.45 -16.29 16.51
CA ASP A 62 -3.09 -14.95 16.95
C ASP A 62 -4.03 -14.41 18.04
N MET A 63 -5.22 -15.00 18.21
CA MET A 63 -6.07 -14.72 19.38
C MET A 63 -5.46 -15.23 20.70
N ARG A 64 -4.63 -16.27 20.66
CA ARG A 64 -3.99 -16.86 21.86
C ARG A 64 -2.56 -16.37 22.07
N ARG A 65 -1.84 -16.05 21.00
CA ARG A 65 -0.56 -15.33 21.05
C ARG A 65 -0.83 -13.89 20.62
N ALA A 66 -0.89 -12.96 21.56
CA ALA A 66 -1.18 -11.54 21.38
C ALA A 66 -0.23 -10.73 20.44
N LYS A 67 0.41 -11.36 19.46
CA LYS A 67 1.28 -10.71 18.47
C LYS A 67 0.62 -10.81 17.11
N ARG A 68 -0.10 -9.75 16.74
CA ARG A 68 -0.53 -9.50 15.36
C ARG A 68 0.71 -9.54 14.48
N ARG A 69 0.77 -10.45 13.50
CA ARG A 69 1.94 -10.61 12.61
C ARG A 69 1.65 -10.27 11.15
N ILE A 70 0.47 -9.75 10.84
CA ILE A 70 0.12 -9.36 9.47
C ILE A 70 0.33 -7.86 9.30
N ILE A 71 1.07 -7.45 8.27
CA ILE A 71 1.14 -6.05 7.83
C ILE A 71 0.33 -5.93 6.55
N GLY A 72 -0.58 -4.97 6.49
CA GLY A 72 -1.28 -4.63 5.25
C GLY A 72 -0.46 -3.67 4.41
N ALA A 73 -0.42 -3.86 3.10
CA ALA A 73 0.10 -2.88 2.15
C ALA A 73 -0.97 -2.56 1.12
N ILE A 74 -1.32 -1.27 0.97
CA ILE A 74 -2.28 -0.81 -0.01
C ILE A 74 -1.58 0.15 -0.96
N MET A 75 -1.44 -0.26 -2.21
CA MET A 75 -0.76 0.49 -3.29
C MET A 75 -1.76 0.88 -4.38
N PRO A 76 -1.49 1.85 -5.25
CA PRO A 76 -2.40 2.16 -6.36
C PRO A 76 -2.50 1.00 -7.35
N GLU A 77 -1.36 0.48 -7.80
CA GLU A 77 -1.24 -0.61 -8.77
C GLU A 77 0.07 -1.38 -8.54
N PHE A 78 0.17 -2.60 -9.05
CA PHE A 78 1.38 -3.44 -8.89
C PHE A 78 2.21 -3.55 -10.16
N GLU A 79 1.59 -3.19 -11.28
CA GLU A 79 2.20 -3.15 -12.61
C GLU A 79 3.20 -1.99 -12.74
N SER A 80 3.07 -0.96 -11.89
CA SER A 80 4.06 0.11 -11.75
C SER A 80 5.36 -0.43 -11.18
N GLU A 81 6.47 -0.18 -11.86
CA GLU A 81 7.82 -0.56 -11.40
C GLU A 81 8.10 -0.02 -9.99
N PHE A 82 7.68 1.23 -9.72
CA PHE A 82 7.88 1.88 -8.43
C PHE A 82 7.15 1.14 -7.29
N PHE A 83 5.84 0.90 -7.44
CA PHE A 83 5.06 0.24 -6.39
C PHE A 83 5.35 -1.27 -6.30
N GLY A 84 5.65 -1.93 -7.42
CA GLY A 84 6.05 -3.34 -7.44
C GLY A 84 7.36 -3.59 -6.70
N GLN A 85 8.39 -2.76 -6.95
CA GLN A 85 9.65 -2.82 -6.20
C GLN A 85 9.41 -2.53 -4.71
N MET A 86 8.60 -1.53 -4.39
CA MET A 86 8.30 -1.19 -3.00
C MET A 86 7.63 -2.35 -2.25
N VAL A 87 6.65 -3.03 -2.85
CA VAL A 87 6.01 -4.20 -2.23
C VAL A 87 7.03 -5.32 -2.02
N THR A 88 7.93 -5.55 -2.98
CA THR A 88 8.99 -6.56 -2.89
C THR A 88 9.92 -6.29 -1.70
N GLU A 89 10.37 -5.04 -1.54
CA GLU A 89 11.25 -4.65 -0.43
C GLU A 89 10.52 -4.70 0.92
N LEU A 90 9.25 -4.24 0.96
CA LEU A 90 8.41 -4.33 2.16
C LEU A 90 8.19 -5.79 2.59
N GLU A 91 7.98 -6.70 1.64
CA GLU A 91 7.81 -8.13 1.89
C GLU A 91 9.07 -8.72 2.53
N GLY A 92 10.24 -8.49 1.94
CA GLY A 92 11.51 -8.98 2.48
C GLY A 92 11.80 -8.45 3.88
N LEU A 93 11.54 -7.15 4.13
CA LEU A 93 11.74 -6.53 5.45
C LEU A 93 10.75 -7.05 6.50
N ALA A 94 9.51 -7.33 6.10
CA ALA A 94 8.48 -7.92 6.96
C ALA A 94 8.85 -9.36 7.34
N GLU A 95 9.25 -10.18 6.36
CA GLU A 95 9.64 -11.58 6.57
C GLU A 95 10.83 -11.70 7.54
N GLN A 96 11.87 -10.88 7.34
CA GLN A 96 13.04 -10.82 8.24
C GLN A 96 12.66 -10.52 9.71
N ARG A 97 11.53 -9.84 9.93
CA ARG A 97 11.02 -9.47 11.26
C ARG A 97 9.93 -10.44 11.76
N GLY A 98 9.63 -11.50 11.01
CA GLY A 98 8.61 -12.49 11.34
C GLY A 98 7.17 -11.99 11.15
N TYR A 99 6.97 -11.02 10.27
CA TYR A 99 5.67 -10.55 9.80
C TYR A 99 5.33 -11.16 8.44
N THR A 100 4.05 -11.27 8.14
CA THR A 100 3.50 -11.62 6.84
C THR A 100 2.92 -10.35 6.20
N LEU A 101 3.34 -10.02 4.98
CA LEU A 101 2.76 -8.93 4.21
C LEU A 101 1.51 -9.41 3.47
N VAL A 102 0.45 -8.61 3.50
CA VAL A 102 -0.73 -8.79 2.64
C VAL A 102 -0.90 -7.52 1.81
N ALA A 103 -0.57 -7.62 0.53
CA ALA A 103 -0.65 -6.52 -0.42
C ALA A 103 -2.01 -6.50 -1.16
N ALA A 104 -2.58 -5.32 -1.35
CA ALA A 104 -3.75 -5.08 -2.19
C ALA A 104 -3.60 -3.79 -3.01
N SER A 105 -4.18 -3.75 -4.22
CA SER A 105 -4.15 -2.57 -5.08
C SER A 105 -5.47 -1.78 -4.99
N SER A 106 -5.46 -0.48 -4.69
CA SER A 106 -6.65 0.37 -4.69
C SER A 106 -7.20 0.63 -6.09
N ARG A 107 -6.38 0.48 -7.14
CA ARG A 107 -6.69 0.81 -8.53
C ARG A 107 -7.22 2.23 -8.69
N GLU A 108 -6.60 3.16 -7.96
CA GLU A 108 -6.99 4.58 -7.93
C GLU A 108 -8.46 4.80 -7.49
N SER A 109 -9.06 3.84 -6.76
CA SER A 109 -10.43 3.93 -6.27
C SER A 109 -10.49 4.09 -4.77
N GLU A 110 -10.95 5.26 -4.31
CA GLU A 110 -11.18 5.57 -2.88
C GLU A 110 -12.17 4.58 -2.22
N ALA A 111 -13.18 4.15 -2.97
CA ALA A 111 -14.16 3.18 -2.49
C ALA A 111 -13.52 1.82 -2.23
N ARG A 112 -12.70 1.34 -3.18
CA ARG A 112 -11.97 0.06 -3.06
C ARG A 112 -10.95 0.13 -1.93
N GLU A 113 -10.22 1.23 -1.83
CA GLU A 113 -9.26 1.49 -0.75
C GLU A 113 -9.90 1.33 0.63
N LYS A 114 -11.08 1.95 0.84
CA LYS A 114 -11.84 1.83 2.09
C LYS A 114 -12.35 0.41 2.35
N GLU A 115 -12.80 -0.31 1.32
CA GLU A 115 -13.21 -1.72 1.43
C GLU A 115 -12.05 -2.63 1.86
N ILE A 116 -10.86 -2.45 1.26
CA ILE A 116 -9.66 -3.18 1.66
C ILE A 116 -9.32 -2.88 3.13
N LEU A 117 -9.34 -1.62 3.54
CA LEU A 117 -9.07 -1.22 4.92
C LEU A 117 -10.05 -1.86 5.91
N GLY A 118 -11.33 -1.96 5.55
CA GLY A 118 -12.32 -2.69 6.34
C GLY A 118 -11.90 -4.14 6.57
N ARG A 119 -11.51 -4.86 5.51
CA ARG A 119 -10.99 -6.24 5.63
C ARG A 119 -9.73 -6.32 6.50
N MET A 120 -8.78 -5.41 6.30
CA MET A 120 -7.54 -5.37 7.10
C MET A 120 -7.82 -5.09 8.58
N HIS A 121 -8.81 -4.24 8.87
CA HIS A 121 -9.29 -3.99 10.23
C HIS A 121 -9.90 -5.27 10.84
N ASP A 122 -10.77 -5.96 10.10
CA ASP A 122 -11.40 -7.22 10.53
C ASP A 122 -10.36 -8.33 10.78
N TRP A 123 -9.32 -8.39 9.94
CA TRP A 123 -8.17 -9.30 10.10
C TRP A 123 -7.22 -8.88 11.24
N ARG A 124 -7.47 -7.74 11.87
CA ARG A 124 -6.65 -7.19 12.97
C ARG A 124 -5.17 -7.14 12.61
N VAL A 125 -4.85 -6.60 11.43
CA VAL A 125 -3.45 -6.38 11.03
C VAL A 125 -2.71 -5.57 12.10
N ALA A 126 -1.39 -5.82 12.21
CA ALA A 126 -0.49 -5.12 13.11
C ALA A 126 -0.32 -3.65 12.72
N GLY A 127 -0.38 -3.37 11.42
CA GLY A 127 -0.37 -2.02 10.86
C GLY A 127 -0.59 -2.05 9.35
N VAL A 128 -0.78 -0.87 8.76
CA VAL A 128 -0.98 -0.70 7.32
C VAL A 128 0.02 0.29 6.74
N VAL A 129 0.69 -0.07 5.66
CA VAL A 129 1.37 0.86 4.76
C VAL A 129 0.39 1.24 3.68
N LEU A 130 0.05 2.52 3.57
CA LEU A 130 -0.97 3.02 2.63
C LEU A 130 -0.36 4.11 1.73
N ALA A 131 -0.38 3.88 0.42
CA ALA A 131 -0.27 4.95 -0.58
C ALA A 131 -1.69 5.45 -0.88
N PRO A 132 -2.14 6.57 -0.28
CA PRO A 132 -3.53 6.97 -0.38
C PRO A 132 -3.86 7.45 -1.79
N VAL A 133 -5.06 7.12 -2.29
CA VAL A 133 -5.55 7.63 -3.58
C VAL A 133 -5.59 9.17 -3.58
N ARG A 134 -6.05 9.77 -2.47
CA ARG A 134 -6.13 11.22 -2.28
C ARG A 134 -4.89 11.79 -1.60
N ASN A 135 -4.85 11.66 -0.27
CA ASN A 135 -3.81 12.17 0.64
C ASN A 135 -4.14 11.74 2.09
N GLU A 136 -3.40 12.27 3.07
CA GLU A 136 -3.55 12.04 4.52
C GLU A 136 -4.88 12.52 5.13
N HIS A 137 -5.65 13.33 4.39
CA HIS A 137 -6.98 13.81 4.75
C HIS A 137 -8.10 13.08 3.98
N GLY A 138 -7.74 12.11 3.13
CA GLY A 138 -8.69 11.35 2.33
C GLY A 138 -9.57 10.40 3.15
N PRO A 139 -10.58 9.78 2.51
CA PRO A 139 -11.51 8.87 3.19
C PRO A 139 -10.85 7.65 3.85
N ALA A 140 -9.77 7.13 3.26
CA ALA A 140 -9.03 5.98 3.79
C ALA A 140 -8.25 6.32 5.05
N ALA A 141 -7.47 7.40 5.04
CA ALA A 141 -6.78 7.88 6.23
C ALA A 141 -7.77 8.23 7.36
N SER A 142 -8.90 8.85 7.02
CA SER A 142 -9.99 9.12 7.97
C SER A 142 -10.58 7.83 8.58
N PHE A 143 -10.77 6.79 7.76
CA PHE A 143 -11.23 5.48 8.24
C PHE A 143 -10.22 4.85 9.19
N MET A 144 -8.92 4.88 8.88
CA MET A 144 -7.88 4.34 9.74
C MET A 144 -7.85 5.05 11.11
N LYS A 145 -7.93 6.39 11.11
CA LYS A 145 -7.99 7.23 12.33
C LYS A 145 -9.19 6.85 13.19
N ALA A 146 -10.38 6.80 12.59
CA ALA A 146 -11.63 6.50 13.29
C ALA A 146 -11.64 5.10 13.93
N ASN A 147 -10.87 4.15 13.38
CA ASN A 147 -10.80 2.78 13.86
C ASN A 147 -9.53 2.46 14.66
N GLY A 148 -8.74 3.47 15.02
CA GLY A 148 -7.50 3.30 15.80
C GLY A 148 -6.48 2.37 15.15
N MET A 149 -6.43 2.34 13.82
CA MET A 149 -5.47 1.53 13.09
C MET A 149 -4.09 2.18 13.16
N THR A 150 -3.05 1.37 13.30
CA THR A 150 -1.66 1.82 13.16
C THR A 150 -1.26 1.80 11.69
N GLY A 151 -0.54 2.80 11.20
CA GLY A 151 -0.06 2.79 9.84
C GLY A 151 0.94 3.89 9.50
N VAL A 152 1.51 3.74 8.31
CA VAL A 152 2.42 4.70 7.68
C VAL A 152 1.81 5.06 6.33
N LEU A 153 1.72 6.36 6.05
CA LEU A 153 1.25 6.84 4.75
C LEU A 153 2.43 7.19 3.85
N ILE A 154 2.32 6.92 2.56
CA ILE A 154 3.44 7.10 1.63
C ILE A 154 3.04 7.77 0.31
N ASP A 155 4.04 8.26 -0.42
CA ASP A 155 3.92 8.85 -1.77
C ASP A 155 3.09 10.14 -1.81
N ARG A 156 1.76 10.05 -1.75
CA ARG A 156 0.83 11.18 -1.93
C ARG A 156 0.48 11.91 -0.64
N VAL A 157 1.46 12.13 0.22
CA VAL A 157 1.27 12.75 1.54
C VAL A 157 2.30 13.84 1.80
N LEU A 158 1.95 14.83 2.62
CA LEU A 158 2.89 15.85 3.09
C LEU A 158 3.27 15.59 4.54
N SER A 159 2.29 15.63 5.45
CA SER A 159 2.50 15.42 6.88
C SER A 159 1.18 15.14 7.56
N ASP A 160 1.16 14.24 8.55
CA ASP A 160 -0.03 13.94 9.32
C ASP A 160 0.28 13.88 10.82
N ASP A 161 -0.68 14.27 11.64
CA ASP A 161 -0.53 14.22 13.11
C ASP A 161 -0.77 12.82 13.68
N ALA A 162 -1.50 11.95 12.96
CA ALA A 162 -1.88 10.62 13.44
C ALA A 162 -1.00 9.50 12.86
N PHE A 163 -0.38 9.72 11.71
CA PHE A 163 0.43 8.73 11.02
C PHE A 163 1.80 9.28 10.64
N ASP A 164 2.80 8.41 10.72
CA ASP A 164 4.08 8.69 10.08
C ASP A 164 3.87 8.77 8.56
N THR A 165 4.62 9.67 7.91
CA THR A 165 4.54 9.90 6.47
C THR A 165 5.90 9.72 5.82
N VAL A 166 5.94 9.12 4.62
CA VAL A 166 7.15 9.02 3.80
C VAL A 166 6.83 9.41 2.36
N SER A 167 7.31 10.57 1.93
CA SER A 167 7.11 11.07 0.58
C SER A 167 8.36 11.77 0.06
N ALA A 168 8.40 11.98 -1.26
CA ALA A 168 9.43 12.78 -1.89
C ALA A 168 9.05 14.27 -1.82
N ASP A 169 10.04 15.14 -1.59
CA ASP A 169 9.84 16.59 -1.68
C ASP A 169 9.69 17.01 -3.14
N SER A 170 8.44 16.94 -3.61
CA SER A 170 8.07 17.26 -4.99
C SER A 170 8.30 18.74 -5.32
N ALA A 171 8.22 19.63 -4.33
CA ALA A 171 8.45 21.05 -4.53
C ALA A 171 9.96 21.32 -4.73
N ALA A 172 10.83 20.78 -3.88
CA ALA A 172 12.27 20.92 -4.03
C ALA A 172 12.78 20.25 -5.32
N ALA A 173 12.31 19.03 -5.60
CA ALA A 173 12.69 18.30 -6.82
C ALA A 173 12.31 19.08 -8.09
N SER A 174 11.10 19.64 -8.14
CA SER A 174 10.64 20.43 -9.29
C SER A 174 11.34 21.78 -9.41
N ALA A 175 11.74 22.40 -8.30
CA ALA A 175 12.57 23.59 -8.30
C ALA A 175 13.94 23.33 -8.93
N GLU A 176 14.56 22.15 -8.69
CA GLU A 176 15.80 21.78 -9.38
C GLU A 176 15.62 21.63 -10.90
N VAL A 177 14.50 21.05 -11.33
CA VAL A 177 14.18 20.96 -12.76
C VAL A 177 14.02 22.37 -13.36
N ALA A 178 13.35 23.28 -12.66
CA ALA A 178 13.24 24.68 -13.09
C ALA A 178 14.62 25.34 -13.21
N ARG A 179 15.48 25.22 -12.19
CA ARG A 179 16.87 25.73 -12.24
C ARG A 179 17.61 25.24 -13.49
N MET A 180 17.50 23.95 -13.78
CA MET A 180 18.16 23.33 -14.92
C MET A 180 17.65 23.88 -16.26
N LEU A 181 16.32 23.91 -16.45
CA LEU A 181 15.73 24.33 -17.73
C LEU A 181 15.93 25.82 -17.99
N VAL A 182 15.76 26.66 -16.96
CA VAL A 182 15.98 28.11 -17.07
C VAL A 182 17.46 28.41 -17.29
N GLY A 183 18.36 27.73 -16.58
CA GLY A 183 19.81 27.86 -16.75
C GLY A 183 20.29 27.47 -18.16
N LYS A 184 19.58 26.57 -18.85
CA LYS A 184 19.82 26.22 -20.26
C LYS A 184 19.25 27.24 -21.26
N GLY A 185 18.59 28.29 -20.79
CA GLY A 185 18.05 29.36 -21.63
C GLY A 185 16.61 29.16 -22.11
N HIS A 186 15.89 28.15 -21.61
CA HIS A 186 14.49 27.94 -21.97
C HIS A 186 13.60 29.03 -21.37
N LYS A 187 12.82 29.71 -22.23
CA LYS A 187 11.90 30.81 -21.84
C LYS A 187 10.42 30.43 -21.93
N HIS A 188 10.10 29.43 -22.73
CA HIS A 188 8.77 28.88 -22.86
C HIS A 188 8.83 27.38 -22.55
N ILE A 189 8.18 26.98 -21.47
CA ILE A 189 8.24 25.62 -20.93
C ILE A 189 6.82 25.10 -20.76
N LEU A 190 6.58 23.87 -21.22
CA LEU A 190 5.32 23.18 -21.02
C LEU A 190 5.48 22.12 -19.93
N ILE A 191 4.64 22.20 -18.90
CA ILE A 191 4.52 21.15 -17.88
C ILE A 191 3.34 20.26 -18.24
N ILE A 192 3.57 18.95 -18.21
CA ILE A 192 2.60 17.91 -18.49
C ILE A 192 2.44 17.10 -17.20
N GLY A 193 1.21 16.80 -16.79
CA GLY A 193 1.00 16.02 -15.57
C GLY A 193 -0.26 15.19 -15.61
N LEU A 194 -0.32 14.21 -14.72
CA LEU A 194 -1.55 13.47 -14.43
C LEU A 194 -2.11 13.93 -13.08
N ALA A 195 -3.41 14.23 -13.07
CA ALA A 195 -4.28 14.59 -11.94
C ALA A 195 -3.90 15.81 -11.06
N GLU A 196 -4.61 16.93 -11.23
CA GLU A 196 -4.55 18.13 -10.34
C GLU A 196 -5.04 17.87 -8.90
N GLY A 197 -5.75 16.75 -8.69
CA GLY A 197 -6.34 16.39 -7.39
C GLY A 197 -5.30 16.01 -6.32
N ALA A 198 -4.13 15.49 -6.71
CA ALA A 198 -3.11 15.03 -5.78
C ALA A 198 -2.26 16.20 -5.23
N ALA A 199 -2.04 16.23 -3.92
CA ALA A 199 -1.24 17.27 -3.26
C ALA A 199 0.19 17.37 -3.82
N THR A 200 0.76 16.23 -4.23
CA THR A 200 2.10 16.12 -4.82
C THR A 200 2.20 16.79 -6.19
N VAL A 201 1.16 16.71 -7.02
CA VAL A 201 1.13 17.36 -8.35
C VAL A 201 1.06 18.87 -8.18
N ARG A 202 0.24 19.37 -7.25
CA ARG A 202 0.22 20.80 -6.91
C ARG A 202 1.57 21.27 -6.37
N ALA A 203 2.19 20.51 -5.45
CA ALA A 203 3.51 20.83 -4.92
C ALA A 203 4.59 20.88 -6.02
N ARG A 204 4.52 19.95 -6.98
CA ARG A 204 5.41 19.93 -8.17
C ARG A 204 5.21 21.15 -9.06
N LEU A 205 3.96 21.54 -9.35
CA LEU A 205 3.67 22.70 -10.18
C LEU A 205 4.10 24.00 -9.50
N GLU A 206 3.76 24.17 -8.22
CA GLU A 206 4.12 25.36 -7.45
C GLU A 206 5.63 25.48 -7.23
N GLY A 207 6.31 24.38 -6.91
CA GLY A 207 7.77 24.36 -6.74
C GLY A 207 8.50 24.76 -8.02
N PHE A 208 8.10 24.19 -9.17
CA PHE A 208 8.63 24.57 -10.47
C PHE A 208 8.35 26.05 -10.77
N ARG A 209 7.10 26.47 -10.65
CA ARG A 209 6.64 27.81 -11.03
C ARG A 209 7.32 28.90 -10.22
N THR A 210 7.36 28.71 -8.90
CA THR A 210 8.00 29.65 -7.96
C THR A 210 9.46 29.82 -8.30
N GLN A 211 10.19 28.71 -8.49
CA GLN A 211 11.61 28.77 -8.79
C GLN A 211 11.90 29.35 -10.17
N ALA A 212 11.12 29.00 -11.20
CA ALA A 212 11.30 29.52 -12.55
C ALA A 212 11.09 31.04 -12.61
N LEU A 213 9.99 31.54 -12.03
CA LEU A 213 9.68 32.97 -12.03
C LEU A 213 10.64 33.79 -11.15
N ALA A 214 11.20 33.19 -10.09
CA ALA A 214 12.23 33.82 -9.28
C ALA A 214 13.56 33.99 -10.05
N LEU A 215 13.89 33.05 -10.93
CA LEU A 215 15.09 33.14 -11.79
C LEU A 215 14.89 34.11 -12.95
N ASP A 216 13.70 34.09 -13.56
CA ASP A 216 13.33 34.98 -14.64
C ASP A 216 11.80 35.20 -14.71
N PRO A 217 11.31 36.40 -14.35
CA PRO A 217 9.89 36.73 -14.40
C PRO A 217 9.26 36.68 -15.80
N SER A 218 10.06 36.66 -16.87
CA SER A 218 9.57 36.62 -18.25
C SER A 218 9.21 35.22 -18.75
N ILE A 219 9.51 34.17 -17.97
CA ILE A 219 9.24 32.79 -18.36
C ILE A 219 7.75 32.55 -18.53
N ARG A 220 7.40 31.96 -19.67
CA ARG A 220 6.06 31.44 -19.96
C ARG A 220 5.99 29.97 -19.59
N ILE A 221 5.03 29.63 -18.73
CA ILE A 221 4.77 28.26 -18.29
C ILE A 221 3.39 27.86 -18.78
N GLY A 222 3.34 26.87 -19.68
CA GLY A 222 2.11 26.17 -20.05
C GLY A 222 1.91 24.97 -19.13
N VAL A 223 0.66 24.62 -18.83
CA VAL A 223 0.33 23.43 -18.04
C VAL A 223 -0.77 22.65 -18.76
N ILE A 224 -0.56 21.35 -18.92
CA ILE A 224 -1.57 20.41 -19.42
C ILE A 224 -1.64 19.24 -18.44
N THR A 225 -2.82 19.03 -17.88
CA THR A 225 -3.11 17.97 -16.91
C THR A 225 -4.22 17.06 -17.44
N SER A 226 -4.19 15.78 -17.07
CA SER A 226 -5.29 14.83 -17.32
C SER A 226 -5.57 13.98 -16.09
N GLU A 227 -6.84 13.78 -15.75
CA GLU A 227 -7.20 13.12 -14.50
C GLU A 227 -7.01 11.59 -14.50
N VAL A 228 -7.05 10.91 -15.65
CA VAL A 228 -7.31 9.45 -15.62
C VAL A 228 -6.55 8.60 -16.65
N SER A 229 -5.98 9.18 -17.72
CA SER A 229 -5.24 8.35 -18.70
C SER A 229 -4.36 9.13 -19.67
N VAL A 230 -3.48 8.40 -20.36
CA VAL A 230 -2.58 8.92 -21.39
C VAL A 230 -3.31 9.38 -22.66
N GLU A 231 -4.48 8.81 -22.98
CA GLU A 231 -5.18 9.11 -24.24
C GLU A 231 -5.78 10.54 -24.28
N PRO A 232 -6.51 11.02 -23.25
CA PRO A 232 -6.93 12.41 -23.18
C PRO A 232 -5.74 13.36 -23.18
N LEU A 233 -4.66 13.01 -22.48
CA LEU A 233 -3.42 13.79 -22.48
C LEU A 233 -2.84 13.93 -23.89
N ARG A 234 -2.85 12.85 -24.68
CA ARG A 234 -2.41 12.87 -26.09
C ARG A 234 -3.26 13.80 -26.95
N SER A 235 -4.57 13.83 -26.73
CA SER A 235 -5.47 14.77 -27.45
C SER A 235 -5.14 16.22 -27.07
N SER A 236 -5.04 16.52 -25.78
CA SER A 236 -4.72 17.87 -25.29
C SER A 236 -3.36 18.36 -25.78
N LEU A 237 -2.36 17.49 -25.84
CA LEU A 237 -1.05 17.80 -26.42
C LEU A 237 -1.14 18.10 -27.92
N ARG A 238 -1.91 17.31 -28.67
CA ARG A 238 -2.13 17.55 -30.10
C ARG A 238 -2.77 18.92 -30.34
N ASP A 239 -3.79 19.27 -29.58
CA ASP A 239 -4.47 20.57 -29.69
C ASP A 239 -3.56 21.72 -29.28
N TYR A 240 -2.74 21.53 -28.24
CA TYR A 240 -1.75 22.53 -27.82
C TYR A 240 -0.73 22.82 -28.91
N PHE A 241 -0.09 21.80 -29.48
CA PHE A 241 0.89 21.99 -30.56
C PHE A 241 0.22 22.43 -31.88
N GLY A 242 -1.05 22.05 -32.12
CA GLY A 242 -1.82 22.48 -33.29
C GLY A 242 -2.11 23.98 -33.34
N ARG A 243 -2.11 24.66 -32.20
CA ARG A 243 -2.27 26.14 -32.10
C ARG A 243 -1.01 26.92 -32.51
N GLY A 244 0.08 26.23 -32.83
CA GLY A 244 1.36 26.87 -33.17
C GLY A 244 2.18 27.29 -31.95
N GLU A 245 1.77 26.93 -30.72
CA GLU A 245 2.57 27.09 -29.52
C GLU A 245 3.85 26.25 -29.62
N ARG A 246 5.00 26.86 -29.33
CA ARG A 246 6.31 26.19 -29.40
C ARG A 246 7.07 26.37 -28.09
N PRO A 247 6.78 25.56 -27.06
CA PRO A 247 7.64 25.47 -25.90
C PRO A 247 9.01 24.94 -26.35
N THR A 248 10.06 25.47 -25.74
CA THR A 248 11.45 25.05 -25.99
C THR A 248 11.88 23.92 -25.07
N ALA A 249 11.09 23.61 -24.05
CA ALA A 249 11.27 22.46 -23.16
C ALA A 249 9.92 21.91 -22.69
N VAL A 250 9.88 20.62 -22.40
CA VAL A 250 8.73 19.91 -21.85
C VAL A 250 9.17 19.19 -20.57
N TYR A 251 8.40 19.34 -19.49
CA TYR A 251 8.60 18.67 -18.21
C TYR A 251 7.37 17.81 -17.89
N SER A 252 7.56 16.53 -17.56
CA SER A 252 6.50 15.61 -17.15
C SER A 252 6.82 14.96 -15.81
#